data_AF-A0A444UWP5-F1
#
_entry.id   AF-A0A444UWP5-F1
#
_cell.length_a   1.000
_cell.length_b   1.000
_cell.length_c   1.000
_cell.angle_alpha   90.00
_cell.angle_beta   90.00
_cell.angle_gamma   90.00
#
_symmetry.space_group_name_H-M   'P 1'
#
loop_
_entity.id
_entity.type
_entity.pdbx_description
1 polymer ?
#
loop_
_entity_poly.entity_id
_entity_poly.type
_entity_poly.pdbx_seq_one_letter_code
_entity_poly.pdbx_strand_id
1 'polypeptide(L)'
;MTLKDIGHVDFLENVYKQSDKPYVIVGLHFDQEVNRYKGKNYPIMNVHERTLSVLACRYVSEVVIGAPCAATTDLLDHFKVR
;
A
#
# COMPACT_ATOMS: atom_id res chain seq x y z
N MET A 1 0.96 3.31 5.02
CA MET A 1 -0.32 2.62 5.35
C MET A 1 0.02 1.32 6.07
N THR A 2 -0.74 0.94 7.09
CA THR A 2 -0.47 -0.27 7.90
C THR A 2 -1.78 -1.04 7.98
N LEU A 3 -1.88 -2.20 7.32
CA LEU A 3 -3.14 -2.93 7.10
C LEU A 3 -3.69 -3.66 8.34
N LYS A 4 -3.48 -3.11 9.54
CA LYS A 4 -3.75 -3.81 10.81
C LYS A 4 -5.19 -3.68 11.30
N ASP A 5 -5.96 -2.76 10.71
CA ASP A 5 -7.29 -2.39 11.16
C ASP A 5 -8.34 -2.64 10.06
N ILE A 6 -9.58 -2.93 10.48
CA ILE A 6 -10.68 -3.33 9.57
C ILE A 6 -10.95 -2.29 8.48
N GLY A 7 -10.77 -1.00 8.77
CA GLY A 7 -10.98 0.07 7.79
C GLY A 7 -10.04 0.00 6.59
N HIS A 8 -8.84 -0.55 6.73
CA HIS A 8 -7.96 -0.77 5.58
C HIS A 8 -8.42 -1.94 4.70
N VAL A 9 -8.98 -2.98 5.31
CA VAL A 9 -9.55 -4.12 4.58
C VAL A 9 -10.80 -3.69 3.82
N ASP A 10 -11.69 -2.93 4.46
CA ASP A 10 -12.91 -2.41 3.83
C ASP A 10 -12.58 -1.47 2.65
N PHE A 11 -11.56 -0.63 2.80
CA PHE A 11 -11.07 0.20 1.70
C PHE A 11 -10.60 -0.63 0.51
N LEU A 12 -9.75 -1.64 0.75
CA LEU A 12 -9.25 -2.51 -0.33
C LEU A 12 -10.35 -3.34 -0.97
N GLU A 13 -11.33 -3.81 -0.19
CA GLU A 13 -12.51 -4.48 -0.72
C GLU A 13 -13.28 -3.59 -1.69
N ASN A 14 -13.51 -2.34 -1.30
CA ASN A 14 -14.20 -1.38 -2.15
C ASN A 14 -13.43 -1.07 -3.42
N VAL A 15 -12.09 -0.99 -3.38
CA VAL A 15 -11.24 -0.85 -4.57
C VAL A 15 -11.32 -2.09 -5.45
N TYR A 16 -11.24 -3.28 -4.87
CA TYR A 16 -11.32 -4.55 -5.59
C TYR A 16 -12.65 -4.70 -6.35
N LYS A 17 -13.75 -4.19 -5.81
CA LYS A 17 -15.07 -4.23 -6.45
C LYS A 17 -15.24 -3.25 -7.63
N GLN A 18 -14.28 -2.36 -7.90
CA GLN A 18 -14.40 -1.36 -8.99
C GLN A 18 -14.17 -1.94 -10.39
N SER A 19 -13.72 -3.19 -10.48
CA SER A 19 -13.44 -3.87 -11.75
C SER A 19 -13.93 -5.31 -11.71
N ASP A 20 -14.38 -5.83 -12.86
CA ASP A 20 -14.75 -7.24 -12.99
C ASP A 20 -13.54 -8.19 -12.89
N LYS A 21 -12.34 -7.67 -13.19
CA LYS A 21 -11.06 -8.39 -13.09
C LYS A 21 -10.02 -7.51 -12.41
N PRO A 22 -10.15 -7.29 -11.09
CA PRO A 22 -9.31 -6.35 -10.37
C PRO A 22 -7.89 -6.88 -10.23
N TYR A 23 -6.91 -5.99 -10.43
CA TYR A 23 -5.52 -6.22 -10.11
C TYR A 23 -5.04 -5.07 -9.22
N VAL A 24 -4.98 -5.31 -7.91
CA VAL A 24 -4.77 -4.25 -6.92
C VAL A 24 -3.30 -4.23 -6.49
N ILE A 25 -2.63 -3.13 -6.82
CA ILE A 25 -1.24 -2.88 -6.43
C ILE A 25 -1.24 -1.90 -5.25
N VAL A 26 -0.57 -2.27 -4.16
CA VAL A 26 -0.48 -1.42 -2.97
C VAL A 26 0.94 -0.92 -2.78
N GLY A 27 1.10 0.41 -2.78
CA GLY A 27 2.38 1.06 -2.49
C GLY A 27 2.60 1.27 -0.98
N LEU A 28 3.79 0.91 -0.49
CA LEU A 28 4.22 1.15 0.89
C LEU A 28 5.42 2.09 0.95
N HIS A 29 5.26 3.24 1.61
CA HIS A 29 6.38 4.14 1.90
C HIS A 29 7.39 3.48 2.85
N PHE A 30 8.67 3.86 2.71
CA PHE A 30 9.73 3.50 3.64
C PHE A 30 9.50 4.07 5.04
N ASP A 31 10.06 3.40 6.05
CA ASP A 31 9.87 3.78 7.45
C ASP A 31 10.35 5.20 7.73
N GLN A 32 11.46 5.62 7.10
CA GLN A 32 12.00 6.99 7.22
C GLN A 32 11.02 8.05 6.73
N GLU A 33 10.35 7.80 5.59
CA GLU A 33 9.38 8.74 5.03
C GLU A 33 8.13 8.79 5.90
N VAL A 34 7.64 7.63 6.37
CA VAL A 34 6.53 7.58 7.33
C VAL A 34 6.86 8.32 8.63
N ASN A 35 8.07 8.15 9.15
CA ASN A 35 8.54 8.85 10.34
C ASN A 35 8.60 10.36 10.09
N ARG A 36 9.04 10.79 8.91
CA ARG A 36 9.15 12.21 8.57
C ARG A 36 7.81 12.94 8.61
N TYR A 37 6.72 12.34 8.12
CA TYR A 37 5.41 13.02 8.09
C TYR A 37 4.48 12.68 9.26
N LYS A 38 4.64 11.51 9.92
CA LYS A 38 3.87 11.18 11.16
C LYS A 38 4.60 11.56 12.45
N GLY A 39 5.92 11.67 12.40
CA GLY A 39 6.79 11.90 13.56
C GLY A 39 6.82 10.75 14.56
N LYS A 40 7.49 11.01 15.70
CA LYS A 40 7.57 10.11 16.87
C LYS A 40 8.21 8.77 16.49
N ASN A 41 7.68 7.67 17.04
CA ASN A 41 8.15 6.31 16.79
C ASN A 41 7.31 5.61 15.70
N TYR A 42 6.73 6.38 14.75
CA TYR A 42 6.04 5.79 13.61
C TYR A 42 7.02 5.47 12.47
N PRO A 43 6.75 4.42 11.67
CA PRO A 43 5.67 3.45 11.85
C PRO A 43 5.97 2.46 12.98
N ILE A 44 4.93 1.99 13.68
CA ILE A 44 5.06 0.99 14.76
C ILE A 44 5.56 -0.35 14.22
N MET A 45 5.23 -0.66 12.96
CA MET A 45 5.70 -1.83 12.23
C MET A 45 6.58 -1.39 11.06
N ASN A 46 7.71 -2.04 10.89
CA ASN A 46 8.65 -1.74 9.81
C ASN A 46 8.05 -2.08 8.44
N VAL A 47 8.70 -1.65 7.36
CA VAL A 47 8.18 -1.84 6.00
C VAL A 47 8.01 -3.32 5.63
N HIS A 48 8.85 -4.22 6.14
CA HIS A 48 8.76 -5.65 5.86
C HIS A 48 7.55 -6.29 6.55
N GLU A 49 7.32 -5.98 7.83
CA GLU A 49 6.14 -6.43 8.57
C GLU A 49 4.85 -5.93 7.93
N ARG A 50 4.85 -4.66 7.49
CA ARG A 50 3.73 -4.07 6.75
C ARG A 50 3.51 -4.76 5.41
N THR A 51 4.59 -5.10 4.70
CA THR A 51 4.51 -5.83 3.42
C THR A 51 3.83 -7.18 3.61
N LEU A 52 4.25 -7.97 4.59
CA LEU A 52 3.63 -9.26 4.91
C LEU A 52 2.15 -9.10 5.30
N SER A 53 1.84 -8.08 6.11
CA SER A 53 0.46 -7.80 6.53
C SER A 53 -0.45 -7.47 5.34
N VAL A 54 0.07 -6.74 4.35
CA VAL A 54 -0.67 -6.32 3.15
C VAL A 54 -0.83 -7.48 2.17
N LEU A 55 0.23 -8.26 1.96
CA LEU A 55 0.20 -9.45 1.09
C LEU A 55 -0.74 -10.55 1.61
N ALA A 56 -0.98 -10.59 2.92
CA ALA A 56 -1.96 -11.51 3.52
C ALA A 56 -3.42 -11.14 3.20
N CYS A 57 -3.69 -9.94 2.66
CA CYS A 57 -5.03 -9.51 2.31
C CYS A 57 -5.46 -10.08 0.96
N ARG A 58 -6.58 -10.80 0.93
CA ARG A 58 -7.13 -11.43 -0.29
C ARG A 58 -7.43 -10.45 -1.45
N TYR A 59 -7.56 -9.17 -1.16
CA TYR A 59 -7.88 -8.13 -2.14
C TYR A 59 -6.65 -7.50 -2.78
N VAL A 60 -5.44 -7.88 -2.35
CA VAL A 60 -4.18 -7.33 -2.85
C VAL A 60 -3.53 -8.33 -3.78
N SER A 61 -3.09 -7.86 -4.95
CA SER A 61 -2.40 -8.68 -5.95
C SER A 61 -0.88 -8.52 -5.86
N GLU A 62 -0.40 -7.30 -5.61
CA GLU A 62 1.03 -6.99 -5.56
C GLU A 62 1.31 -5.86 -4.56
N VAL A 63 2.52 -5.84 -3.99
CA VAL A 63 2.98 -4.78 -3.08
C VAL A 63 4.28 -4.17 -3.59
N VAL A 64 4.28 -2.84 -3.69
CA VAL A 64 5.47 -2.05 -4.04
C VAL A 64 6.10 -1.51 -2.77
N ILE A 65 7.26 -2.07 -2.42
CA ILE A 65 8.06 -1.63 -1.27
C ILE A 65 8.82 -0.36 -1.64
N GLY A 66 8.70 0.69 -0.81
CA GLY A 66 9.41 1.94 -1.05
C GLY A 66 8.71 2.87 -2.03
N ALA A 67 7.38 2.78 -2.16
CA ALA A 67 6.62 3.65 -3.04
C ALA A 67 6.81 5.14 -2.66
N PRO A 68 6.96 6.05 -3.63
CA PRO A 68 7.05 7.49 -3.39
C PRO A 68 5.74 8.05 -2.81
N CYS A 69 5.82 9.12 -2.00
CA CYS A 69 4.65 9.80 -1.42
C CYS A 69 3.68 10.36 -2.46
N ALA A 70 4.21 10.81 -3.59
CA ALA A 70 3.43 11.20 -4.75
C ALA A 70 3.48 10.07 -5.78
N ALA A 71 2.31 9.66 -6.30
CA ALA A 71 2.26 8.81 -7.48
C ALA A 71 2.81 9.61 -8.66
N THR A 72 4.02 9.26 -9.11
CA THR A 72 4.63 9.87 -10.29
C THR A 72 4.10 9.20 -11.56
N THR A 73 4.08 9.94 -12.66
CA THR A 73 3.72 9.41 -13.98
C THR A 73 4.58 8.21 -14.35
N ASP A 74 5.87 8.23 -14.01
CA ASP A 74 6.78 7.09 -14.25
C ASP A 74 6.33 5.81 -13.52
N LEU A 75 5.81 5.94 -12.30
CA LEU A 75 5.33 4.79 -11.53
C LEU A 75 4.03 4.24 -12.15
N LEU A 76 3.13 5.13 -12.57
CA LEU A 76 1.89 4.75 -13.24
C LEU A 76 2.17 4.04 -14.56
N ASP A 77 3.11 4.56 -15.36
CA ASP A 77 3.53 3.96 -16.63
C ASP A 77 4.23 2.61 -16.42
N HIS A 78 5.10 2.50 -15.41
CA HIS A 78 5.80 1.26 -15.08
C HIS A 78 4.83 0.12 -14.75
N PHE A 79 3.83 0.40 -13.92
CA PHE A 79 2.80 -0.58 -13.52
C PHE A 79 1.61 -0.62 -14.50
N LYS A 80 1.65 0.15 -15.59
CA LYS A 80 0.60 0.25 -16.62
C LYS A 80 -0.78 0.54 -16.04
N VAL A 81 -0.83 1.37 -15.01
CA VAL A 81 -2.07 1.83 -14.38
C VAL A 81 -2.76 2.77 -15.39
N ARG A 82 -3.94 2.39 -15.87
CA ARG A 82 -4.74 3.13 -16.85
C ARG A 82 -6.13 3.43 -16.32
#